data_AF-A0A2H9QUD6-F1
#
_entry.id   AF-A0A2H9QUD6-F1
#
_cell.length_a   1.000
_cell.length_b   1.000
_cell.length_c   1.000
_cell.angle_alpha   90.00
_cell.angle_beta   90.00
_cell.angle_gamma   90.00
#
_symmetry.space_group_name_H-M   'P 1'
#
loop_
_entity.id
_entity.type
_entity.pdbx_description
1 polymer ?
#
loop_
_entity_poly.entity_id
_entity_poly.type
_entity_poly.pdbx_seq_one_letter_code
_entity_poly.pdbx_strand_id
1 'polypeptide(L)'
;MELPIVAIPSYVEEISTEFADLFAQERLFNQFKRLMTAFPIAEKCTIAHMNGLFTEHTNQSNLNRFVTTSDWDMDELNRRRVKIINGVLKVMGQ
;
A
#
# COMPACT_ATOMS: atom_id res chain seq x y z
N MET A 1 12.00 17.90 0.17
CA MET A 1 10.78 18.48 0.80
C MET A 1 9.64 17.64 0.32
N GLU A 2 9.10 16.81 1.20
CA GLU A 2 7.99 15.93 0.86
C GLU A 2 6.67 16.64 1.07
N LEU A 3 5.74 16.42 0.15
CA LEU A 3 4.39 16.95 0.28
C LEU A 3 3.59 16.08 1.26
N PRO A 4 2.81 16.67 2.17
CA PRO A 4 1.98 15.90 3.07
C PRO A 4 0.86 15.19 2.31
N ILE A 5 0.59 13.94 2.68
CA ILE A 5 -0.48 13.13 2.13
C ILE A 5 -1.77 13.42 2.91
N VAL A 6 -2.75 14.00 2.22
CA VAL A 6 -4.07 14.31 2.80
C VAL A 6 -5.11 13.22 2.54
N ALA A 7 -4.89 12.37 1.54
CA ALA A 7 -5.80 11.30 1.15
C ALA A 7 -5.06 10.20 0.38
N ILE A 8 -5.66 9.01 0.31
CA ILE A 8 -5.19 7.94 -0.58
C ILE A 8 -5.52 8.33 -2.04
N PRO A 9 -4.55 8.30 -2.96
CA PRO A 9 -4.81 8.57 -4.37
C PRO A 9 -5.82 7.59 -4.98
N SER A 10 -6.67 8.06 -5.90
CA SER A 10 -7.73 7.23 -6.50
C SER A 10 -7.20 5.96 -7.17
N TYR A 11 -6.07 6.04 -7.88
CA TYR A 11 -5.47 4.85 -8.50
C TYR A 11 -5.00 3.82 -7.46
N VAL A 12 -4.59 4.26 -6.26
CA VAL A 12 -4.23 3.35 -5.17
C VAL A 12 -5.49 2.71 -4.61
N GLU A 13 -6.58 3.47 -4.44
CA GLU A 13 -7.88 2.91 -4.03
C GLU A 13 -8.35 1.84 -5.02
N GLU A 14 -8.36 2.15 -6.32
CA GLU A 14 -8.82 1.24 -7.38
C GLU A 14 -7.97 -0.03 -7.46
N ILE A 15 -6.66 0.10 -7.62
CA ILE A 15 -5.76 -1.06 -7.79
C ILE A 15 -5.72 -1.91 -6.52
N SER A 16 -5.84 -1.30 -5.34
CA SER A 16 -5.80 -2.05 -4.08
C SER A 16 -6.98 -3.02 -3.93
N THR A 17 -8.11 -2.78 -4.61
CA THR A 17 -9.27 -3.70 -4.55
C THR A 17 -8.93 -5.12 -5.01
N GLU A 18 -7.97 -5.27 -5.93
CA GLU A 18 -7.46 -6.56 -6.40
C GLU A 18 -6.76 -7.40 -5.30
N PHE A 19 -6.49 -6.81 -4.14
CA PHE A 19 -5.82 -7.44 -3.00
C PHE A 19 -6.71 -7.52 -1.75
N ALA A 20 -7.95 -7.01 -1.79
CA ALA A 20 -8.76 -6.80 -0.60
C ALA A 20 -9.02 -8.08 0.20
N ASP A 21 -9.24 -9.20 -0.48
CA ASP A 21 -9.46 -10.54 0.10
C ASP A 21 -8.21 -11.16 0.75
N LEU A 22 -7.02 -10.59 0.54
CA LEU A 22 -5.80 -11.01 1.23
C LEU A 22 -5.73 -10.47 2.67
N PHE A 23 -6.61 -9.52 3.01
CA PHE A 23 -6.61 -8.88 4.32
C PHE A 23 -7.86 -9.30 5.11
N ALA A 24 -7.64 -9.97 6.25
CA ALA A 24 -8.72 -10.43 7.12
C ALA A 24 -9.54 -9.29 7.77
N GLN A 25 -9.01 -8.06 7.77
CA GLN A 25 -9.64 -6.90 8.39
C GLN A 25 -9.45 -5.66 7.52
N GLU A 26 -10.51 -4.84 7.43
CA GLU A 26 -10.47 -3.55 6.71
C GLU A 26 -9.33 -2.65 7.19
N ARG A 27 -9.03 -2.69 8.49
CA ARG A 27 -7.92 -1.93 9.07
C ARG A 27 -6.56 -2.34 8.47
N LEU A 28 -6.32 -3.63 8.21
CA LEU A 28 -5.08 -4.09 7.58
C LEU A 28 -5.03 -3.64 6.11
N PHE A 29 -6.16 -3.72 5.41
CA PHE A 29 -6.28 -3.23 4.05
C PHE A 29 -6.01 -1.72 3.95
N ASN A 30 -6.49 -0.93 4.91
CA ASN A 30 -6.20 0.51 4.98
C ASN A 30 -4.72 0.79 5.25
N GLN A 31 -4.02 -0.04 6.04
CA GLN A 31 -2.57 0.09 6.21
C GLN A 31 -1.80 -0.26 4.93
N PHE A 32 -2.25 -1.26 4.16
CA PHE A 32 -1.72 -1.56 2.84
C PHE A 32 -1.80 -0.35 1.90
N LYS A 33 -2.99 0.26 1.79
CA LYS A 33 -3.19 1.48 0.97
C LYS A 33 -2.29 2.64 1.39
N ARG A 34 -2.16 2.86 2.71
CA ARG A 34 -1.24 3.89 3.24
C ARG A 34 0.21 3.61 2.88
N LEU A 35 0.65 2.35 2.99
CA LEU A 35 2.00 1.95 2.61
C LEU A 35 2.25 2.21 1.11
N MET A 36 1.32 1.80 0.24
CA MET A 36 1.43 2.01 -1.22
C MET A 36 1.43 3.47 -1.63
N THR A 37 0.75 4.32 -0.86
CA THR A 37 0.73 5.77 -1.10
C THR A 37 2.04 6.44 -0.68
N ALA A 38 2.59 6.09 0.49
CA ALA A 38 3.77 6.76 1.04
C ALA A 38 5.08 6.25 0.41
N PHE A 39 5.17 4.97 0.09
CA PHE A 39 6.39 4.34 -0.42
C PHE A 39 7.03 5.05 -1.63
N PRO A 40 6.29 5.45 -2.69
CA PRO A 40 6.89 6.09 -3.87
C PRO A 40 7.40 7.52 -3.64
N ILE A 41 6.93 8.21 -2.59
CA ILE A 41 7.29 9.61 -2.33
C ILE A 41 8.22 9.78 -1.13
N ALA A 42 8.39 8.74 -0.32
CA ALA A 42 9.20 8.77 0.88
C ALA A 42 10.70 8.86 0.54
N GLU A 43 11.35 9.95 0.94
CA GLU A 43 12.81 10.14 0.91
C GLU A 43 13.52 9.06 1.75
N LYS A 44 12.86 8.57 2.81
CA LYS A 44 13.33 7.47 3.66
C LYS A 44 12.27 6.38 3.77
N CYS A 45 12.58 5.17 3.31
CA CYS A 45 11.69 4.00 3.38
C CYS A 45 11.57 3.38 4.79
N THR A 46 11.50 4.20 5.84
CA THR A 46 11.23 3.74 7.21
C THR A 46 9.74 3.85 7.52
N ILE A 47 9.22 2.96 8.36
CA ILE A 47 7.80 2.96 8.74
C ILE A 47 7.41 4.26 9.46
N ALA A 48 8.30 4.77 10.32
CA ALA A 48 8.09 6.04 11.03
C ALA A 48 7.94 7.21 10.05
N HIS A 49 8.87 7.31 9.10
CA HIS A 49 8.89 8.37 8.09
C HIS A 49 7.66 8.33 7.20
N MET A 50 7.35 7.16 6.63
CA MET A 50 6.17 6.96 5.78
C MET A 50 4.86 7.28 6.51
N ASN A 51 4.72 6.91 7.79
CA ASN A 51 3.52 7.27 8.56
C ASN A 51 3.45 8.78 8.86
N GLY A 52 4.60 9.45 9.01
CA GLY A 52 4.70 10.88 9.25
C GLY A 52 4.33 11.75 8.04
N LEU A 53 4.31 11.18 6.83
CA LEU A 53 3.86 11.89 5.63
C LEU A 53 2.36 12.18 5.62
N PHE A 54 1.55 11.43 6.35
CA PHE A 54 0.11 11.63 6.39
C PHE A 54 -0.29 12.73 7.37
N THR A 55 -1.18 13.63 6.93
CA THR A 55 -1.78 14.66 7.82
C THR A 55 -2.67 14.03 8.88
N GLU A 56 -3.37 12.95 8.54
CA GLU A 56 -4.10 12.12 9.49
C GLU A 56 -3.20 11.03 10.05
N HIS A 57 -2.84 11.21 11.32
CA HIS A 57 -1.99 10.27 12.02
C HIS A 57 -2.77 9.02 12.42
N THR A 58 -2.37 7.87 11.88
CA THR A 58 -2.69 6.59 12.48
C THR A 58 -1.62 6.20 13.48
N ASN A 59 -1.99 5.47 14.53
CA ASN A 59 -1.02 4.96 15.50
C ASN A 59 0.05 4.14 14.77
N GLN A 60 1.31 4.58 14.86
CA GLN A 60 2.48 3.99 14.19
C GLN A 60 2.63 2.49 14.49
N SER A 61 2.21 2.03 15.68
CA SER A 61 2.21 0.61 16.04
C SER A 61 1.35 -0.24 15.08
N ASN A 62 0.33 0.34 14.46
CA ASN A 62 -0.54 -0.35 13.50
C ASN A 62 0.19 -0.66 12.19
N LEU A 63 0.94 0.31 11.66
CA LEU A 63 1.71 0.12 10.44
C LEU A 63 2.93 -0.78 10.68
N ASN A 64 3.58 -0.65 11.84
CA ASN A 64 4.62 -1.60 12.26
C ASN A 64 4.07 -3.02 12.28
N ARG A 65 2.94 -3.25 12.96
CA ARG A 65 2.30 -4.57 13.01
C ARG A 65 1.91 -5.09 11.62
N PHE A 66 1.39 -4.20 10.77
CA PHE A 66 1.05 -4.51 9.38
C PHE A 66 2.24 -5.08 8.59
N VAL A 67 3.41 -4.45 8.71
CA VAL A 67 4.61 -4.85 7.95
C VAL A 67 5.33 -6.06 8.56
N THR A 68 5.37 -6.18 9.89
CA THR A 68 6.25 -7.16 10.55
C THR A 68 5.57 -8.43 11.04
N THR A 69 4.26 -8.41 11.29
CA THR A 69 3.57 -9.45 12.08
C THR A 69 2.18 -9.77 11.55
N SER A 70 1.90 -9.46 10.28
CA SER A 70 0.59 -9.73 9.70
C SER A 70 0.60 -10.98 8.84
N ASP A 71 -0.45 -11.77 8.97
CA ASP A 71 -0.58 -13.10 8.37
C ASP A 71 -1.11 -13.08 6.92
N TRP A 72 -0.97 -11.94 6.20
CA TRP A 72 -1.43 -11.86 4.82
C TRP A 72 -0.46 -12.58 3.88
N ASP A 73 -1.01 -13.22 2.85
CA ASP A 73 -0.25 -14.08 1.93
C ASP A 73 0.61 -13.23 0.97
N MET A 74 1.89 -13.12 1.32
CA MET A 74 2.91 -12.40 0.55
C MET A 74 3.09 -12.97 -0.87
N ASP A 75 3.04 -14.30 -1.01
CA ASP A 75 3.28 -14.97 -2.28
C ASP A 75 2.11 -14.74 -3.24
N GLU A 76 0.88 -14.83 -2.72
CA GLU A 76 -0.32 -14.51 -3.47
C GLU A 76 -0.39 -13.02 -3.85
N LEU A 77 -0.01 -12.12 -2.94
CA LEU A 77 0.09 -10.68 -3.25
C LEU A 77 1.07 -10.44 -4.40
N ASN A 78 2.25 -11.06 -4.36
CA ASN A 78 3.24 -10.93 -5.42
C ASN A 78 2.75 -11.53 -6.75
N ARG A 79 2.07 -12.67 -6.71
CA ARG A 79 1.47 -13.30 -7.91
C ARG A 79 0.46 -12.38 -8.58
N ARG A 80 -0.43 -11.74 -7.80
CA ARG A 80 -1.41 -10.77 -8.32
C ARG A 80 -0.74 -9.52 -8.88
N ARG A 81 0.27 -8.99 -8.19
CA ARG A 81 1.09 -7.86 -8.68
C ARG A 81 1.67 -8.14 -10.05
N VAL A 82 2.30 -9.30 -10.24
CA VAL A 82 2.88 -9.71 -11.55
C VAL A 82 1.79 -9.84 -12.61
N LYS A 83 0.63 -10.40 -12.27
CA LYS A 83 -0.52 -10.52 -13.20
C LYS A 83 -1.02 -9.13 -13.65
N ILE A 84 -1.17 -8.18 -12.74
CA ILE A 84 -1.59 -6.81 -13.05
C ILE A 84 -0.59 -6.14 -13.98
N ILE A 85 0.70 -6.19 -13.64
CA ILE A 85 1.78 -5.61 -14.47
C ILE A 85 1.76 -6.21 -15.89
N ASN A 86 1.68 -7.54 -16.00
CA ASN A 86 1.62 -8.21 -17.29
C ASN A 86 0.34 -7.90 -18.07
N GLY A 87 -0.77 -7.63 -17.38
CA GLY A 87 -2.01 -7.14 -18.00
C GLY A 87 -1.83 -5.75 -18.60
N VAL A 88 -1.24 -4.81 -17.85
CA VAL A 88 -0.96 -3.45 -18.30
C VAL A 88 0.00 -3.44 -19.50
N LEU A 89 1.08 -4.21 -19.45
CA LEU A 89 2.06 -4.31 -20.55
C LEU A 89 1.44 -4.84 -21.84
N LYS A 90 0.44 -5.74 -21.77
CA LYS A 90 -0.28 -6.23 -22.94
C LYS A 90 -1.16 -5.16 -23.58
N VAL A 91 -1.71 -4.24 -22.78
CA VAL A 91 -2.53 -3.12 -23.28
C VAL A 91 -1.66 -2.02 -23.90
N MET A 92 -0.47 -1.78 -23.36
CA MET A 92 0.46 -0.75 -23.87
C MET A 92 1.28 -1.18 -25.10
N GLY A 93 1.34 -2.49 -25.38
CA GLY A 93 2.02 -3.05 -26.55
C GLY A 93 1.14 -3.22 -27.79
N GLN A 94 -0.11 -2.73 -27.76
CA GLN A 94 -1.05 -2.67 -28.88
C GLN A 94 -1.18 -1.26 -29.44
#